data_AF-A0A961V3I2-F1
#
_entry.id   AF-A0A961V3I2-F1
#
_cell.length_a   1.000
_cell.length_b   1.000
_cell.length_c   1.000
_cell.angle_alpha   90.00
_cell.angle_beta   90.00
_cell.angle_gamma   90.00
#
_symmetry.space_group_name_H-M   'P 1'
#
loop_
_entity.id
_entity.type
_entity.pdbx_description
1 polymer ?
#
loop_
_entity_poly.entity_id
_entity_poly.type
_entity_poly.pdbx_seq_one_letter_code
_entity_poly.pdbx_strand_id
1 'polypeptide(L)' 'AAGEKIDARITQFDPKSRKVSVSIKALEVAEEKEAIAQYGSTDSGASLGDILGAALSKAQDEQGKDD' A
#
# COMPACT_ATOMS: atom_id res chain seq x y z
N ALA A 1 26.42 -9.44 -8.67
CA ALA A 1 27.55 -10.36 -8.99
C ALA A 1 27.81 -11.31 -7.83
N ALA A 2 28.56 -12.41 -7.99
CA ALA A 2 28.94 -13.23 -6.84
C ALA A 2 29.82 -12.41 -5.87
N GLY A 3 29.47 -12.40 -4.58
CA GLY A 3 30.20 -11.65 -3.54
C GLY A 3 29.62 -10.27 -3.21
N GLU A 4 28.51 -9.88 -3.82
CA GLU A 4 27.81 -8.63 -3.51
C GLU A 4 27.05 -8.73 -2.19
N LYS A 5 27.07 -7.65 -1.40
CA LYS A 5 26.27 -7.54 -0.18
C LYS A 5 24.88 -7.06 -0.58
N ILE A 6 23.87 -7.79 -0.14
CA ILE A 6 22.47 -7.45 -0.37
C ILE A 6 21.71 -7.50 0.94
N ASP A 7 20.72 -6.63 1.06
CA ASP A 7 19.73 -6.71 2.11
C ASP A 7 18.60 -7.65 1.68
N ALA A 8 18.15 -8.50 2.60
CA ALA A 8 17.08 -9.45 2.34
C ALA A 8 16.34 -9.76 3.64
N ARG A 9 15.06 -10.10 3.52
CA ARG A 9 14.25 -10.51 4.67
C ARG A 9 14.38 -12.01 4.89
N ILE A 10 14.54 -12.43 6.15
CA ILE A 10 14.47 -13.85 6.54
C ILE A 10 13.01 -14.30 6.41
N THR A 11 12.77 -15.31 5.59
CA THR A 11 11.43 -15.89 5.40
C THR A 11 11.22 -17.15 6.21
N GLN A 12 12.30 -17.89 6.48
CA GLN A 12 12.23 -19.13 7.26
C GLN A 12 13.56 -19.41 7.96
N PHE A 13 13.46 -19.97 9.17
CA PHE A 13 14.59 -20.48 9.93
C PHE A 13 14.34 -21.93 10.33
N ASP A 14 15.25 -22.83 9.92
CA ASP A 14 15.26 -24.22 10.38
C ASP A 14 16.39 -24.44 11.39
N PRO A 15 16.07 -24.56 12.69
CA PRO A 15 17.07 -24.73 13.75
C PRO A 15 17.78 -26.09 13.70
N LYS A 16 17.16 -27.13 13.13
CA LYS A 16 17.73 -28.48 13.09
C LYS A 16 18.86 -28.56 12.07
N SER A 17 18.63 -27.99 10.89
CA SER A 17 19.63 -27.95 9.82
C SER A 17 20.49 -26.69 9.84
N ARG A 18 20.18 -25.72 10.72
CA ARG A 18 20.79 -24.39 10.80
C ARG A 18 20.75 -23.66 9.45
N LYS A 19 19.67 -23.85 8.70
CA LYS A 19 19.44 -23.21 7.41
C LYS A 19 18.53 -21.99 7.58
N VAL A 20 18.84 -20.96 6.82
CA VAL A 20 18.06 -19.71 6.75
C VAL A 20 17.64 -19.54 5.30
N SER A 21 16.35 -19.32 5.07
CA SER A 21 15.83 -18.89 3.78
C SER A 21 15.62 -17.38 3.81
N VAL A 22 16.12 -16.69 2.79
CA VAL A 22 16.04 -15.24 2.65
C VAL A 22 15.39 -14.86 1.33
N SER A 23 14.72 -13.71 1.28
CA SER A 23 14.10 -13.20 0.06
C SER A 23 14.22 -11.68 -0.02
N ILE A 24 14.73 -11.20 -1.15
CA ILE A 24 14.81 -9.77 -1.50
C ILE A 24 13.41 -9.24 -1.80
N LYS A 25 12.64 -9.98 -2.61
CA LYS A 25 11.25 -9.61 -2.94
C LYS A 25 10.37 -9.43 -1.70
N ALA A 26 10.56 -10.28 -0.69
CA ALA A 26 9.81 -10.15 0.56
C ALA A 26 10.20 -8.90 1.38
N LEU A 27 11.43 -8.40 1.21
CA LEU A 27 11.86 -7.12 1.77
C LEU A 27 11.16 -5.97 1.03
N GLU A 28 11.27 -5.93 -0.30
CA GLU A 28 10.65 -4.90 -1.15
C GLU A 28 9.15 -4.74 -0.90
N VAL A 29 8.39 -5.85 -0.90
CA VAL A 29 6.93 -5.83 -0.66
C VAL A 29 6.60 -5.26 0.71
N ALA A 30 7.44 -5.51 1.70
CA ALA A 30 7.17 -5.05 3.05
C ALA A 30 7.52 -3.59 3.25
N GLU A 31 8.61 -3.12 2.65
CA GLU A 31 8.96 -1.71 2.60
C GLU A 31 7.91 -0.92 1.81
N GLU A 32 7.42 -1.46 0.69
CA GLU A 32 6.32 -0.89 -0.08
C GLU A 32 5.04 -0.83 0.75
N LYS A 33 4.68 -1.91 1.45
CA LYS A 33 3.50 -1.92 2.33
C LYS A 33 3.63 -0.91 3.48
N GLU A 34 4.82 -0.78 4.06
CA GLU A 34 5.08 0.16 5.14
C GLU A 34 5.05 1.61 4.63
N ALA A 35 5.62 1.86 3.45
CA ALA A 35 5.51 3.13 2.76
C ALA A 35 4.05 3.45 2.42
N ILE A 36 3.26 2.49 1.93
CA ILE A 36 1.82 2.66 1.71
C ILE A 36 1.09 2.88 3.05
N ALA A 37 1.48 2.29 4.16
CA ALA A 37 0.84 2.59 5.44
C ALA A 37 1.18 4.01 5.94
N GLN A 38 2.40 4.49 5.70
CA GLN A 38 2.86 5.82 6.11
C GLN A 38 2.41 6.94 5.16
N TYR A 39 2.34 6.68 3.85
CA TYR A 39 1.96 7.63 2.79
C TYR A 39 0.55 7.42 2.24
N GLY A 40 0.00 6.21 2.35
CA GLY A 40 -1.40 5.90 2.07
C GLY A 40 -2.25 6.40 3.22
N SER A 41 -2.37 7.72 3.26
CA SER A 41 -3.22 8.45 4.18
C SER A 41 -4.63 7.86 4.10
N THR A 42 -5.06 7.22 5.19
CA THR A 42 -6.46 6.85 5.41
C THR A 42 -7.37 8.10 5.42
N ASP A 43 -6.78 9.28 5.61
CA ASP A 43 -7.46 10.59 5.54
C ASP A 43 -7.66 11.10 4.09
N SER A 44 -6.80 10.73 3.14
CA SER A 44 -6.96 11.11 1.72
C SER A 44 -8.14 10.40 1.04
N GLY A 45 -8.60 9.27 1.58
CA GLY A 45 -9.77 8.54 1.08
C GLY A 45 -11.10 9.16 1.51
N ALA A 46 -11.17 9.67 2.75
CA ALA A 46 -12.36 10.37 3.26
C ALA A 46 -12.54 11.73 2.55
N SER A 47 -11.47 12.51 2.43
CA SER A 47 -11.53 13.87 1.84
C SER A 47 -11.89 13.86 0.34
N LEU A 48 -11.28 12.98 -0.48
CA LEU A 48 -11.66 12.87 -1.90
C LEU A 48 -13.09 12.30 -2.09
N GLY A 49 -13.48 11.34 -1.25
CA GLY A 49 -14.82 10.75 -1.30
C GLY A 49 -15.92 11.74 -0.92
N ASP A 50 -15.69 12.54 0.13
CA ASP A 50 -16.63 13.55 0.59
C ASP A 50 -16.71 14.74 -0.39
N ILE A 51 -15.58 15.20 -0.93
CA ILE A 51 -15.54 16.31 -1.90
C ILE A 51 -16.20 15.91 -3.23
N LEU A 52 -15.90 14.71 -3.75
CA LEU A 52 -16.47 14.25 -5.02
C LEU A 52 -17.94 13.83 -4.86
N GLY A 53 -18.29 13.19 -3.73
CA GLY A 53 -19.66 12.83 -3.40
C GLY A 53 -20.57 14.05 -3.28
N ALA A 54 -20.13 15.08 -2.55
CA ALA A 54 -20.87 16.34 -2.43
C ALA A 54 -21.04 17.06 -3.77
N ALA A 55 -19.99 17.08 -4.61
CA ALA A 55 -20.06 17.68 -5.95
C ALA A 55 -21.01 16.91 -6.89
N LEU A 56 -21.01 15.58 -6.83
CA LEU A 56 -21.87 14.74 -7.65
C LEU A 56 -23.35 14.84 -7.23
N SER A 57 -23.63 14.82 -5.93
CA SER A 57 -25.00 15.04 -5.43
C SER A 57 -25.53 16.41 -5.82
N LYS A 58 -24.70 17.47 -5.71
CA LYS A 58 -25.10 18.81 -6.16
C LYS A 58 -25.39 18.86 -7.65
N ALA A 59 -24.60 18.18 -8.49
CA ALA A 59 -24.85 18.10 -9.93
C ALA A 59 -26.13 17.33 -10.28
N GLN A 60 -26.48 16.28 -9.53
CA GLN A 60 -27.73 15.54 -9.70
C GLN A 60 -28.95 16.38 -9.29
N ASP A 61 -28.85 17.12 -8.18
CA ASP A 61 -29.92 18.01 -7.72
C ASP A 61 -30.16 19.20 -8.67
N GLU A 62 -29.10 19.69 -9.34
CA GLU A 62 -29.22 20.72 -10.38
C GLU A 62 -29.83 20.18 -11.70
N GLN A 63 -29.57 18.92 -12.07
CA GLN A 63 -30.18 18.31 -13.27
C GLN A 63 -31.67 17.96 -13.11
N GLY A 64 -32.18 17.77 -11.90
CA GLY A 64 -33.59 17.44 -11.64
C GLY A 64 -34.53 18.67 -11.55
N LYS A 65 -34.03 19.88 -11.82
CA LYS A 65 -34.76 21.14 -11.62
C LYS A 65 -35.09 21.90 -12.92
N ASP A 66 -34.74 21.32 -14.07
CA ASP A 66 -34.96 21.87 -15.41
C ASP A 66 -36.11 21.18 -16.21
N ASP A 67 -36.96 20.37 -15.56
CA ASP A 67 -38.24 19.85 -16.11
C ASP A 67 -39.47 20.51 -15.46
#